data_AF-A0A958B721-F1
#
_entry.id   AF-A0A958B721-F1
#
_cell.length_a   1.000
_cell.length_b   1.000
_cell.length_c   1.000
_cell.angle_alpha   90.00
_cell.angle_beta   90.00
_cell.angle_gamma   90.00
#
_symmetry.space_group_name_H-M   'P 1'
#
loop_
_entity.id
_entity.type
_entity.pdbx_description
1 polymer ?
#
loop_
_entity_poly.entity_id
_entity_poly.type
_entity_poly.pdbx_seq_one_letter_code
_entity_poly.pdbx_strand_id
1 'polypeptide(L)'
;MEYPTIETVTAIMHKHGAALGLESISHVETAAIGQGEANRNVLVTVDKARDFNVRIGLRDKESERTLQGEFNVLQRVPEGIGPQAFVVDFTRAEMAAPYMVLEYVAGAVKQTWDRADLEAHARTLARLHRQKFNVHGAVGQLSDASYDFLHRFDVAVEYWRTHHPYLLEIPIVQRLLPRIRHYIAGNNDLFTGLRRFCLVHGDAHPQNILFDGDRLRYIDWEWAVVGDPACDIAMIGWDIPTHWQMELTGERLEEFIEAYLALEPDDTLRRRRDVWMVYTMYFDHIYHRTQIAADTTGRQLYTVQQIEGYLVERFLE
;
A
#
# COMPACT_ATOMS: atom_id res chain seq x y z
N MET A 1 22.26 1.27 7.94
CA MET A 1 22.50 -0.15 7.62
C MET A 1 22.96 -0.23 6.17
N GLU A 2 23.97 -1.01 5.84
CA GLU A 2 24.45 -1.22 4.45
C GLU A 2 23.66 -2.35 3.77
N TYR A 3 23.76 -2.48 2.44
CA TYR A 3 23.19 -3.62 1.73
C TYR A 3 23.89 -4.92 2.18
N PRO A 4 23.18 -6.08 2.24
CA PRO A 4 23.82 -7.33 2.62
C PRO A 4 24.91 -7.68 1.61
N THR A 5 25.96 -8.37 2.07
CA THR A 5 27.02 -8.82 1.17
C THR A 5 26.50 -9.94 0.26
N ILE A 6 27.19 -10.15 -0.86
CA ILE A 6 26.84 -11.22 -1.80
C ILE A 6 26.90 -12.59 -1.13
N GLU A 7 27.82 -12.80 -0.18
CA GLU A 7 27.95 -14.04 0.60
C GLU A 7 26.70 -14.27 1.46
N THR A 8 26.22 -13.25 2.16
CA THR A 8 24.97 -13.33 2.95
C THR A 8 23.78 -13.68 2.06
N VAL A 9 23.62 -13.01 0.92
CA VAL A 9 22.52 -13.28 0.00
C VAL A 9 22.62 -14.70 -0.59
N THR A 10 23.83 -15.13 -0.95
CA THR A 10 24.08 -16.50 -1.45
C THR A 10 23.72 -17.55 -0.40
N ALA A 11 24.06 -17.32 0.87
CA ALA A 11 23.69 -18.20 1.97
C ALA A 11 22.16 -18.29 2.16
N ILE A 12 21.44 -17.16 2.04
CA ILE A 12 19.97 -17.13 2.05
C ILE A 12 19.39 -17.98 0.90
N MET A 13 19.91 -17.85 -0.32
CA MET A 13 19.46 -18.63 -1.47
C MET A 13 19.71 -20.13 -1.26
N HIS A 14 20.87 -20.53 -0.73
CA HIS A 14 21.15 -21.93 -0.41
C HIS A 14 20.25 -22.48 0.70
N LYS A 15 20.06 -21.73 1.79
CA LYS A 15 19.21 -22.13 2.92
C LYS A 15 17.78 -22.44 2.46
N HIS A 16 17.26 -21.64 1.53
CA HIS A 16 15.87 -21.71 1.09
C HIS A 16 15.70 -22.34 -0.30
N GLY A 17 16.75 -22.92 -0.89
CA GLY A 17 16.76 -23.38 -2.29
C GLY A 17 15.58 -24.29 -2.64
N ALA A 18 15.22 -25.23 -1.74
CA ALA A 18 14.07 -26.11 -1.95
C ALA A 18 12.73 -25.34 -2.06
N ALA A 19 12.51 -24.33 -1.21
CA ALA A 19 11.29 -23.51 -1.24
C ALA A 19 11.25 -22.57 -2.47
N LEU A 20 12.42 -22.18 -2.98
CA LEU A 20 12.57 -21.36 -4.17
C LEU A 20 12.51 -22.16 -5.49
N GLY A 21 12.48 -23.50 -5.40
CA GLY A 21 12.55 -24.39 -6.55
C GLY A 21 13.91 -24.36 -7.24
N LEU A 22 14.99 -24.20 -6.46
CA LEU A 22 16.38 -24.19 -6.92
C LEU A 22 17.04 -25.53 -6.54
N GLU A 23 17.39 -26.35 -7.54
CA GLU A 23 18.04 -27.65 -7.33
C GLU A 23 19.54 -27.54 -7.07
N SER A 24 20.19 -26.56 -7.72
CA SER A 24 21.58 -26.19 -7.54
C SER A 24 21.72 -24.69 -7.70
N ILE A 25 22.71 -24.10 -7.04
CA ILE A 25 23.04 -22.67 -7.17
C ILE A 25 24.53 -22.61 -7.50
N SER A 26 24.87 -22.11 -8.69
CA SER A 26 26.26 -22.00 -9.14
C SER A 26 26.75 -20.55 -9.11
N HIS A 27 25.85 -19.62 -9.45
CA HIS A 27 26.15 -18.20 -9.56
C HIS A 27 25.01 -17.36 -9.01
N VAL A 28 25.36 -16.32 -8.26
CA VAL A 28 24.41 -15.36 -7.68
C VAL A 28 24.90 -13.97 -8.04
N GLU A 29 23.99 -13.14 -8.55
CA GLU A 29 24.22 -11.71 -8.78
C GLU A 29 23.22 -10.91 -7.94
N THR A 30 23.63 -9.74 -7.45
CA THR A 30 22.77 -8.88 -6.64
C THR A 30 22.75 -7.45 -7.16
N ALA A 31 21.61 -6.80 -7.04
CA ALA A 31 21.44 -5.38 -7.33
C ALA A 31 20.48 -4.72 -6.34
N ALA A 32 20.76 -3.48 -5.98
CA ALA A 32 19.83 -2.66 -5.22
C ALA A 32 18.65 -2.25 -6.11
N ILE A 33 17.42 -2.57 -5.70
CA ILE A 33 16.20 -2.21 -6.48
C ILE A 33 15.25 -1.27 -5.74
N GLY A 34 15.51 -0.98 -4.47
CA GLY A 34 14.78 0.05 -3.76
C GLY A 34 14.99 0.02 -2.25
N GLN A 35 14.74 1.16 -1.62
CA GLN A 35 14.66 1.27 -0.18
C GLN A 35 13.45 2.12 0.16
N GLY A 36 12.49 1.53 0.87
CA GLY A 36 11.38 2.23 1.49
C GLY A 36 11.73 2.70 2.90
N GLU A 37 10.73 3.14 3.65
CA GLU A 37 10.95 3.68 5.00
C GLU A 37 11.19 2.61 6.06
N ALA A 38 10.60 1.43 5.88
CA ALA A 38 10.71 0.32 6.82
C ALA A 38 11.52 -0.86 6.24
N ASN A 39 11.76 -0.88 4.93
CA ASN A 39 12.31 -2.04 4.23
C ASN A 39 13.34 -1.66 3.17
N ARG A 40 14.24 -2.59 2.88
CA ARG A 40 15.19 -2.52 1.77
C ARG A 40 15.05 -3.73 0.86
N ASN A 41 15.09 -3.52 -0.45
CA ASN A 41 14.85 -4.53 -1.45
C ASN A 41 16.12 -4.79 -2.28
N VAL A 42 16.47 -6.06 -2.44
CA VAL A 42 17.62 -6.53 -3.20
C VAL A 42 17.14 -7.49 -4.27
N LEU A 43 17.40 -7.17 -5.54
CA LEU A 43 17.26 -8.11 -6.64
C LEU A 43 18.36 -9.15 -6.51
N VAL A 44 17.98 -10.41 -6.60
CA VAL A 44 18.88 -11.56 -6.59
C VAL A 44 18.61 -12.39 -7.83
N THR A 45 19.60 -12.46 -8.71
CA THR A 45 19.55 -13.27 -9.92
C THR A 45 20.37 -14.53 -9.69
N VAL A 46 19.70 -15.68 -9.71
CA VAL A 46 20.33 -17.00 -9.57
C VAL A 46 20.51 -17.62 -10.95
N ASP A 47 21.75 -18.06 -11.23
CA ASP A 47 22.16 -18.74 -12.46
C ASP A 47 21.72 -18.03 -13.76
N LYS A 48 21.59 -16.69 -13.71
CA LYS A 48 21.14 -15.82 -14.81
C LYS A 48 19.76 -16.19 -15.40
N ALA A 49 18.94 -16.89 -14.61
CA ALA A 49 17.68 -17.46 -15.08
C ALA A 49 16.49 -17.17 -14.16
N ARG A 50 16.72 -16.95 -12.87
CA ARG A 50 15.66 -16.77 -11.87
C ARG A 50 15.93 -15.53 -11.03
N ASP A 51 14.97 -14.62 -11.02
CA ASP A 51 15.04 -13.38 -10.26
C ASP A 51 14.13 -13.41 -9.02
N PHE A 52 14.68 -12.96 -7.91
CA PHE A 52 13.99 -12.85 -6.62
C PHE A 52 14.18 -11.45 -6.05
N ASN A 53 13.23 -11.01 -5.23
CA ASN A 53 13.39 -9.85 -4.38
C ASN A 53 13.58 -10.31 -2.93
N VAL A 54 14.72 -10.00 -2.33
CA VAL A 54 14.94 -10.14 -0.89
C VAL A 54 14.56 -8.82 -0.20
N ARG A 55 13.41 -8.81 0.47
CA ARG A 55 12.89 -7.69 1.26
C ARG A 55 13.40 -7.81 2.70
N ILE A 56 14.14 -6.81 3.14
CA ILE A 56 14.88 -6.79 4.41
C ILE A 56 14.24 -5.75 5.33
N GLY A 57 13.83 -6.18 6.53
CA GLY A 57 13.31 -5.28 7.55
C GLY A 57 14.39 -4.39 8.15
N LEU A 58 14.15 -3.08 8.21
CA LEU A 58 15.09 -2.10 8.76
C LEU A 58 14.80 -1.73 10.22
N ARG A 59 13.68 -2.22 10.78
CA ARG A 59 13.24 -1.96 12.15
C ARG A 59 13.03 -3.30 12.86
N ASP A 60 13.45 -3.45 14.11
CA ASP A 60 13.46 -4.79 14.75
C ASP A 60 12.08 -5.45 14.86
N LYS A 61 11.36 -5.22 15.98
CA LYS A 61 10.09 -5.90 16.25
C LYS A 61 8.97 -5.46 15.31
N GLU A 62 9.06 -4.25 14.76
CA GLU A 62 8.08 -3.74 13.82
C GLU A 62 8.15 -4.49 12.48
N SER A 63 9.35 -4.74 11.95
CA SER A 63 9.49 -5.44 10.66
C SER A 63 9.07 -6.90 10.74
N GLU A 64 9.28 -7.61 11.86
CA GLU A 64 8.76 -8.98 11.99
C GLU A 64 7.23 -9.02 11.83
N ARG A 65 6.53 -8.07 12.48
CA ARG A 65 5.07 -7.98 12.38
C ARG A 65 4.62 -7.63 10.96
N THR A 66 5.24 -6.63 10.32
CA THR A 66 4.83 -6.18 8.99
C THR A 66 5.15 -7.22 7.92
N LEU A 67 6.36 -7.81 7.93
CA LEU A 67 6.75 -8.88 7.00
C LEU A 67 5.87 -10.12 7.15
N GLN A 68 5.53 -10.51 8.39
CA GLN A 68 4.62 -11.64 8.60
C GLN A 68 3.20 -11.34 8.07
N GLY A 69 2.72 -10.11 8.27
CA GLY A 69 1.44 -9.66 7.74
C GLY A 69 1.40 -9.69 6.21
N GLU A 70 2.40 -9.07 5.56
CA GLU A 70 2.58 -9.06 4.11
C GLU A 70 2.68 -10.49 3.55
N PHE A 71 3.50 -11.35 4.15
CA PHE A 71 3.62 -12.75 3.76
C PHE A 71 2.27 -13.46 3.79
N ASN A 72 1.50 -13.33 4.88
CA ASN A 72 0.20 -13.98 5.05
C ASN A 72 -0.83 -13.50 4.02
N VAL A 73 -0.77 -12.22 3.64
CA VAL A 73 -1.63 -11.65 2.61
C VAL A 73 -1.25 -12.18 1.24
N LEU A 74 0.05 -12.18 0.90
CA LEU A 74 0.54 -12.64 -0.39
C LEU A 74 0.20 -14.11 -0.67
N GLN A 75 0.05 -14.95 0.35
CA GLN A 75 -0.47 -16.32 0.20
C GLN A 75 -1.93 -16.40 -0.30
N ARG A 76 -2.67 -15.29 -0.27
CA ARG A 76 -4.08 -15.18 -0.68
C ARG A 76 -4.28 -14.34 -1.94
N VAL A 77 -3.24 -13.66 -2.41
CA VAL A 77 -3.30 -12.84 -3.62
C VAL A 77 -3.43 -13.75 -4.84
N PRO A 78 -4.39 -13.50 -5.75
CA PRO A 78 -4.52 -14.28 -6.97
C PRO A 78 -3.25 -14.21 -7.83
N GLU A 79 -2.94 -15.31 -8.53
CA GLU A 79 -1.78 -15.40 -9.40
C GLU A 79 -1.76 -14.28 -10.45
N GLY A 80 -0.56 -13.71 -10.65
CA GLY A 80 -0.33 -12.63 -11.60
C GLY A 80 -0.87 -11.26 -11.18
N ILE A 81 -1.24 -11.06 -9.91
CA ILE A 81 -1.62 -9.74 -9.36
C ILE A 81 -0.48 -9.15 -8.52
N GLY A 82 0.01 -9.87 -7.52
CA GLY A 82 1.17 -9.49 -6.70
C GLY A 82 2.33 -10.49 -6.86
N PRO A 83 3.47 -10.27 -6.20
CA PRO A 83 4.57 -11.25 -6.16
C PRO A 83 4.16 -12.52 -5.43
N GLN A 84 4.69 -13.67 -5.85
CA GLN A 84 4.69 -14.85 -4.98
C GLN A 84 5.61 -14.64 -3.78
N ALA A 85 5.11 -14.92 -2.57
CA ALA A 85 5.94 -14.96 -1.37
C ALA A 85 6.40 -16.39 -1.08
N PHE A 86 7.71 -16.63 -1.13
CA PHE A 86 8.27 -17.96 -0.97
C PHE A 86 8.58 -18.28 0.50
N VAL A 87 9.28 -17.37 1.17
CA VAL A 87 9.76 -17.57 2.54
C VAL A 87 9.78 -16.27 3.32
N VAL A 88 9.45 -16.33 4.61
CA VAL A 88 9.77 -15.29 5.60
C VAL A 88 10.62 -15.90 6.72
N ASP A 89 11.70 -15.22 7.13
CA ASP A 89 12.70 -15.74 8.06
C ASP A 89 13.05 -14.72 9.14
N PHE A 90 12.84 -15.12 10.40
CA PHE A 90 13.13 -14.35 11.60
C PHE A 90 14.20 -15.01 12.49
N THR A 91 14.83 -16.10 12.02
CA THR A 91 15.79 -16.89 12.83
C THR A 91 17.11 -16.15 13.00
N ARG A 92 17.38 -15.16 12.16
CA ARG A 92 18.61 -14.36 12.12
C ARG A 92 19.89 -15.17 11.90
N ALA A 93 19.76 -16.36 11.28
CA ALA A 93 20.88 -17.27 11.08
C ALA A 93 21.85 -16.75 10.00
N GLU A 94 21.30 -16.31 8.86
CA GLU A 94 22.11 -15.82 7.72
C GLU A 94 22.32 -14.30 7.78
N MET A 95 21.39 -13.58 8.40
CA MET A 95 21.38 -12.12 8.46
C MET A 95 20.76 -11.64 9.77
N ALA A 96 21.31 -10.61 10.39
CA ALA A 96 20.81 -10.09 11.67
C ALA A 96 19.40 -9.47 11.57
N ALA A 97 19.05 -8.93 10.41
CA ALA A 97 17.74 -8.37 10.11
C ALA A 97 16.75 -9.47 9.67
N PRO A 98 15.45 -9.35 10.02
CA PRO A 98 14.41 -10.22 9.46
C PRO A 98 14.26 -9.96 7.96
N TYR A 99 13.88 -10.99 7.21
CA TYR A 99 13.70 -10.86 5.76
C TYR A 99 12.60 -11.76 5.19
N MET A 100 12.16 -11.40 3.99
CA MET A 100 11.24 -12.18 3.16
C MET A 100 11.83 -12.32 1.76
N VAL A 101 11.70 -13.52 1.17
CA VAL A 101 12.08 -13.79 -0.24
C VAL A 101 10.82 -13.85 -1.08
N LEU A 102 10.74 -12.94 -2.03
CA LEU A 102 9.62 -12.74 -2.95
C LEU A 102 10.05 -13.05 -4.39
N GLU A 103 9.09 -13.30 -5.23
CA GLU A 103 9.24 -13.18 -6.67
C GLU A 103 9.65 -11.75 -7.04
N TYR A 104 10.61 -11.61 -7.95
CA TYR A 104 10.87 -10.32 -8.56
C TYR A 104 9.78 -9.98 -9.58
N VAL A 105 9.09 -8.86 -9.36
CA VAL A 105 8.07 -8.37 -10.29
C VAL A 105 8.75 -7.47 -11.33
N ALA A 106 8.92 -8.00 -12.54
CA ALA A 106 9.39 -7.20 -13.68
C ALA A 106 8.32 -6.19 -14.12
N GLY A 107 8.78 -5.04 -14.60
CA GLY A 107 7.92 -3.98 -15.13
C GLY A 107 8.43 -2.60 -14.77
N ALA A 108 7.72 -1.57 -15.23
CA ALA A 108 8.04 -0.18 -14.94
C ALA A 108 6.81 0.61 -14.50
N VAL A 109 7.03 1.63 -13.67
CA VAL A 109 6.01 2.63 -13.34
C VAL A 109 5.79 3.52 -14.56
N LYS A 110 4.53 3.69 -14.97
CA LYS A 110 4.14 4.67 -16.00
C LYS A 110 3.79 6.01 -15.36
N GLN A 111 4.28 7.10 -15.96
CA GLN A 111 3.98 8.47 -15.53
C GLN A 111 2.63 8.97 -16.05
N THR A 112 2.18 8.42 -17.18
CA THR A 112 0.88 8.70 -17.77
C THR A 112 0.23 7.38 -18.17
N TRP A 113 -1.06 7.26 -17.92
CA TRP A 113 -1.86 6.12 -18.35
C TRP A 113 -2.71 6.54 -19.54
N ASP A 114 -2.97 5.64 -20.47
CA ASP A 114 -4.01 5.81 -21.47
C ASP A 114 -5.31 5.10 -21.02
N ARG A 115 -6.30 5.04 -21.92
CA ARG A 115 -7.55 4.34 -21.63
C ARG A 115 -7.35 2.82 -21.43
N ALA A 116 -6.47 2.20 -22.21
CA ALA A 116 -6.21 0.76 -22.08
C ALA A 116 -5.55 0.44 -20.74
N ASP A 117 -4.66 1.32 -20.26
CA ASP A 117 -4.05 1.23 -18.93
C ASP A 117 -5.08 1.36 -17.81
N LEU A 118 -6.00 2.33 -17.90
CA LEU A 118 -7.09 2.50 -16.92
C LEU A 118 -7.99 1.25 -16.87
N GLU A 119 -8.36 0.72 -18.03
CA GLU A 119 -9.19 -0.49 -18.12
C GLU A 119 -8.43 -1.74 -17.62
N ALA A 120 -7.13 -1.86 -17.92
CA ALA A 120 -6.28 -2.96 -17.42
C ALA A 120 -6.15 -2.91 -15.90
N HIS A 121 -6.01 -1.71 -15.34
CA HIS A 121 -5.99 -1.50 -13.91
C HIS A 121 -7.34 -1.87 -13.28
N ALA A 122 -8.46 -1.36 -13.79
CA ALA A 122 -9.79 -1.67 -13.28
C ALA A 122 -10.07 -3.18 -13.28
N ARG A 123 -9.70 -3.89 -14.37
CA ARG A 123 -9.80 -5.35 -14.45
C ARG A 123 -8.94 -6.06 -13.43
N THR A 124 -7.71 -5.62 -13.23
CA THR A 124 -6.78 -6.25 -12.28
C THR A 124 -7.22 -6.04 -10.84
N LEU A 125 -7.68 -4.83 -10.50
CA LEU A 125 -8.20 -4.52 -9.18
C LEU A 125 -9.51 -5.28 -8.90
N ALA A 126 -10.42 -5.36 -9.88
CA ALA A 126 -11.62 -6.18 -9.76
C ALA A 126 -11.29 -7.67 -9.53
N ARG A 127 -10.25 -8.20 -10.20
CA ARG A 127 -9.77 -9.58 -9.94
C ARG A 127 -9.27 -9.76 -8.51
N LEU A 128 -8.54 -8.78 -7.96
CA LEU A 128 -8.11 -8.79 -6.55
C LEU A 128 -9.33 -8.78 -5.60
N HIS A 129 -10.29 -7.90 -5.89
CA HIS A 129 -11.48 -7.68 -5.06
C HIS A 129 -12.55 -8.77 -5.19
N ARG A 130 -12.39 -9.72 -6.11
CA ARG A 130 -13.42 -10.70 -6.47
C ARG A 130 -13.80 -11.63 -5.33
N GLN A 131 -12.82 -12.06 -4.52
CA GLN A 131 -13.10 -12.92 -3.37
C GLN A 131 -13.74 -12.09 -2.25
N LYS A 132 -14.98 -12.45 -1.88
CA LYS A 132 -15.73 -11.76 -0.83
C LYS A 132 -15.63 -12.47 0.51
N PHE A 133 -15.54 -11.68 1.56
CA PHE A 133 -15.49 -12.10 2.96
C PHE A 133 -16.64 -11.43 3.73
N ASN A 134 -17.17 -12.11 4.74
CA ASN A 134 -18.13 -11.54 5.70
C ASN A 134 -17.43 -11.02 6.98
N VAL A 135 -16.10 -11.00 6.97
CA VAL A 135 -15.22 -10.53 8.04
C VAL A 135 -14.20 -9.56 7.45
N HIS A 136 -13.62 -8.70 8.28
CA HIS A 136 -12.60 -7.72 7.89
C HIS A 136 -11.46 -7.66 8.91
N GLY A 137 -10.38 -6.98 8.55
CA GLY A 137 -9.19 -6.80 9.38
C GLY A 137 -7.93 -7.41 8.76
N ALA A 138 -6.84 -7.38 9.52
CA ALA A 138 -5.57 -7.97 9.11
C ALA A 138 -5.69 -9.50 8.99
N VAL A 139 -4.98 -10.09 8.03
CA VAL A 139 -4.99 -11.55 7.85
C VAL A 139 -4.41 -12.23 9.10
N GLY A 140 -5.22 -13.08 9.73
CA GLY A 140 -4.91 -13.71 11.03
C GLY A 140 -5.55 -13.02 12.24
N GLN A 141 -6.15 -11.84 12.06
CA GLN A 141 -6.87 -11.07 13.07
C GLN A 141 -8.21 -10.54 12.51
N LEU A 142 -8.95 -11.42 11.84
CA LEU A 142 -10.22 -11.07 11.21
C LEU A 142 -11.34 -10.96 12.26
N SER A 143 -12.27 -10.04 12.03
CA SER A 143 -13.43 -9.79 12.87
C SER A 143 -14.71 -9.70 12.03
N ASP A 144 -15.81 -10.19 12.58
CA ASP A 144 -17.17 -10.03 12.05
C ASP A 144 -17.89 -8.79 12.62
N ALA A 145 -17.20 -7.99 13.45
CA ALA A 145 -17.74 -6.76 14.00
C ALA A 145 -18.14 -5.78 12.89
N SER A 146 -19.07 -4.87 13.20
CA SER A 146 -19.44 -3.78 12.30
C SER A 146 -18.20 -3.00 11.84
N TYR A 147 -18.13 -2.64 10.56
CA TYR A 147 -17.04 -1.83 10.01
C TYR A 147 -17.24 -0.35 10.41
N ASP A 148 -16.91 -0.01 11.65
CA ASP A 148 -17.06 1.34 12.19
C ASP A 148 -15.88 2.23 11.75
N PHE A 149 -16.12 3.02 10.70
CA PHE A 149 -15.11 3.89 10.10
C PHE A 149 -14.82 5.12 10.95
N LEU A 150 -15.80 5.64 11.69
CA LEU A 150 -15.59 6.71 12.66
C LEU A 150 -14.69 6.23 13.80
N HIS A 151 -14.94 5.04 14.34
CA HIS A 151 -14.06 4.45 15.35
C HIS A 151 -12.63 4.26 14.82
N ARG A 152 -12.48 3.77 13.57
CA ARG A 152 -11.17 3.68 12.90
C ARG A 152 -10.46 5.04 12.86
N PHE A 153 -11.16 6.09 12.45
CA PHE A 153 -10.61 7.45 12.43
C PHE A 153 -10.17 7.92 13.81
N ASP A 154 -11.01 7.73 14.85
CA ASP A 154 -10.68 8.12 16.22
C ASP A 154 -9.47 7.38 16.78
N VAL A 155 -9.33 6.09 16.49
CA VAL A 155 -8.15 5.28 16.86
C VAL A 155 -6.89 5.80 16.16
N ALA A 156 -6.98 6.13 14.87
CA ALA A 156 -5.86 6.71 14.15
C ALA A 156 -5.45 8.09 14.71
N VAL A 157 -6.42 8.95 15.04
CA VAL A 157 -6.14 10.22 15.72
C VAL A 157 -5.46 10.00 17.07
N GLU A 158 -5.91 9.04 17.86
CA GLU A 158 -5.30 8.71 19.16
C GLU A 158 -3.87 8.17 19.02
N TYR A 159 -3.61 7.37 17.99
CA TYR A 159 -2.26 6.93 17.65
C TYR A 159 -1.33 8.12 17.41
N TRP A 160 -1.74 9.08 16.56
CA TRP A 160 -0.95 10.28 16.28
C TRP A 160 -0.81 11.18 17.51
N ARG A 161 -1.86 11.32 18.32
CA ARG A 161 -1.83 12.07 19.59
C ARG A 161 -0.80 11.49 20.56
N THR A 162 -0.73 10.17 20.64
CA THR A 162 0.19 9.47 21.54
C THR A 162 1.64 9.56 21.07
N HIS A 163 1.90 9.37 19.78
CA HIS A 163 3.27 9.21 19.25
C HIS A 163 3.88 10.51 18.72
N HIS A 164 3.05 11.44 18.22
CA HIS A 164 3.49 12.73 17.63
C HIS A 164 2.53 13.89 17.99
N PRO A 165 2.31 14.18 19.30
CA PRO A 165 1.31 15.16 19.74
C PRO A 165 1.48 16.54 19.11
N TYR A 166 2.72 16.97 18.89
CA TYR A 166 3.06 18.26 18.30
C TYR A 166 2.46 18.46 16.89
N LEU A 167 2.18 17.39 16.14
CA LEU A 167 1.55 17.50 14.81
C LEU A 167 0.07 17.87 14.93
N LEU A 168 -0.62 17.34 15.95
CA LEU A 168 -2.00 17.70 16.26
C LEU A 168 -2.11 19.07 16.94
N GLU A 169 -0.99 19.72 17.29
CA GLU A 169 -0.96 21.08 17.81
C GLU A 169 -0.83 22.15 16.71
N ILE A 170 -0.54 21.74 15.48
CA ILE A 170 -0.44 22.65 14.34
C ILE A 170 -1.82 23.30 14.12
N PRO A 171 -1.94 24.64 14.08
CA PRO A 171 -3.23 25.33 14.08
C PRO A 171 -4.18 24.87 12.97
N ILE A 172 -3.65 24.59 11.77
CA ILE A 172 -4.48 24.12 10.66
C ILE A 172 -5.00 22.70 10.88
N VAL A 173 -4.16 21.79 11.37
CA VAL A 173 -4.54 20.41 11.72
C VAL A 173 -5.62 20.41 12.79
N GLN A 174 -5.46 21.24 13.83
CA GLN A 174 -6.46 21.40 14.90
C GLN A 174 -7.82 21.87 14.39
N ARG A 175 -7.85 22.81 13.43
CA ARG A 175 -9.10 23.33 12.87
C ARG A 175 -9.78 22.31 11.95
N LEU A 176 -9.01 21.55 11.18
CA LEU A 176 -9.54 20.54 10.26
C LEU A 176 -10.12 19.32 10.99
N LEU A 177 -9.46 18.85 12.05
CA LEU A 177 -9.84 17.63 12.78
C LEU A 177 -11.34 17.52 13.14
N PRO A 178 -11.97 18.48 13.83
CA PRO A 178 -13.39 18.36 14.19
C PRO A 178 -14.33 18.38 12.97
N ARG A 179 -13.97 19.08 11.88
CA ARG A 179 -14.77 19.13 10.65
C ARG A 179 -14.72 17.82 9.88
N ILE A 180 -13.51 17.27 9.73
CA ILE A 180 -13.29 15.98 9.08
C ILE A 180 -13.96 14.86 9.89
N ARG A 181 -13.81 14.86 11.22
CA ARG A 181 -14.48 13.90 12.09
C ARG A 181 -16.01 13.97 11.94
N HIS A 182 -16.57 15.18 11.87
CA HIS A 182 -18.01 15.36 11.66
C HIS A 182 -18.46 14.82 10.29
N TYR A 183 -17.70 15.10 9.22
CA TYR A 183 -17.96 14.56 7.88
C TYR A 183 -17.92 13.02 7.85
N ILE A 184 -16.92 12.42 8.49
CA ILE A 184 -16.81 10.96 8.62
C ILE A 184 -18.00 10.40 9.41
N ALA A 185 -18.35 11.02 10.55
CA ALA A 185 -19.49 10.60 11.36
C ALA A 185 -20.81 10.64 10.57
N GLY A 186 -21.04 11.69 9.79
CA GLY A 186 -22.23 11.82 8.94
C GLY A 186 -22.31 10.81 7.79
N ASN A 187 -21.21 10.11 7.48
CA ASN A 187 -21.16 9.08 6.44
C ASN A 187 -20.90 7.67 7.01
N ASN A 188 -20.81 7.50 8.33
CA ASN A 188 -20.41 6.23 8.94
C ASN A 188 -21.39 5.08 8.62
N ASP A 189 -22.67 5.40 8.36
CA ASP A 189 -23.69 4.41 7.99
C ASP A 189 -23.39 3.69 6.67
N LEU A 190 -22.61 4.32 5.77
CA LEU A 190 -22.12 3.65 4.56
C LEU A 190 -21.21 2.47 4.86
N PHE A 191 -20.54 2.51 6.02
CA PHE A 191 -19.53 1.55 6.45
C PHE A 191 -20.12 0.54 7.43
N THR A 192 -20.89 0.98 8.42
CA THR A 192 -21.54 0.08 9.38
C THR A 192 -22.58 -0.83 8.72
N GLY A 193 -23.10 -0.44 7.55
CA GLY A 193 -23.95 -1.28 6.69
C GLY A 193 -23.20 -2.34 5.88
N LEU A 194 -21.86 -2.28 5.77
CA LEU A 194 -21.08 -3.23 4.97
C LEU A 194 -21.14 -4.65 5.54
N ARG A 195 -21.37 -5.62 4.66
CA ARG A 195 -21.39 -7.06 4.99
C ARG A 195 -20.50 -7.90 4.09
N ARG A 196 -19.88 -7.29 3.08
CA ARG A 196 -19.00 -7.94 2.12
C ARG A 196 -17.74 -7.11 1.97
N PHE A 197 -16.62 -7.74 2.29
CA PHE A 197 -15.27 -7.19 2.20
C PHE A 197 -14.48 -7.99 1.17
N CYS A 198 -13.34 -7.48 0.74
CA CYS A 198 -12.42 -8.19 -0.13
C CYS A 198 -10.98 -8.01 0.35
N LEU A 199 -10.05 -8.77 -0.22
CA LEU A 199 -8.65 -8.43 -0.08
C LEU A 199 -8.41 -7.08 -0.78
N VAL A 200 -7.87 -6.11 -0.06
CA VAL A 200 -7.47 -4.80 -0.59
C VAL A 200 -5.96 -4.66 -0.48
N HIS A 201 -5.35 -3.95 -1.42
CA HIS A 201 -3.93 -3.61 -1.38
C HIS A 201 -3.61 -2.65 -0.22
N GLY A 202 -4.52 -1.70 0.05
CA GLY A 202 -4.39 -0.68 1.09
C GLY A 202 -3.53 0.52 0.70
N ASP A 203 -2.78 0.41 -0.40
CA ASP A 203 -1.87 1.46 -0.91
C ASP A 203 -1.68 1.38 -2.44
N ALA A 204 -2.78 1.23 -3.18
CA ALA A 204 -2.78 1.01 -4.63
C ALA A 204 -2.47 2.30 -5.46
N HIS A 205 -1.49 3.10 -5.04
CA HIS A 205 -1.12 4.32 -5.73
C HIS A 205 -0.22 4.03 -6.96
N PRO A 206 -0.12 4.95 -7.95
CA PRO A 206 0.58 4.68 -9.22
C PRO A 206 2.03 4.20 -9.11
N GLN A 207 2.80 4.59 -8.08
CA GLN A 207 4.19 4.12 -7.90
C GLN A 207 4.29 2.63 -7.49
N ASN A 208 3.20 2.03 -7.02
CA ASN A 208 3.12 0.63 -6.62
C ASN A 208 2.57 -0.26 -7.75
N ILE A 209 2.42 0.29 -8.96
CA ILE A 209 1.83 -0.38 -10.11
C ILE A 209 2.88 -0.50 -11.22
N LEU A 210 3.27 -1.74 -11.50
CA LEU A 210 4.25 -2.07 -12.52
C LEU A 210 3.56 -2.59 -13.78
N PHE A 211 3.96 -2.02 -14.92
CA PHE A 211 3.51 -2.42 -16.24
C PHE A 211 4.61 -3.20 -16.96
N ASP A 212 4.25 -4.38 -17.48
CA ASP A 212 5.05 -5.21 -18.38
C ASP A 212 4.22 -5.56 -19.62
N GLY A 213 4.32 -4.70 -20.64
CA GLY A 213 3.38 -4.70 -21.76
C GLY A 213 1.95 -4.44 -21.27
N ASP A 214 1.04 -5.38 -21.57
CA ASP A 214 -0.37 -5.34 -21.15
C ASP A 214 -0.61 -5.92 -19.75
N ARG A 215 0.43 -6.45 -19.09
CA ARG A 215 0.33 -7.01 -17.74
C ARG A 215 0.56 -5.92 -16.71
N LEU A 216 -0.34 -5.87 -15.73
CA LEU A 216 -0.25 -4.98 -14.57
C LEU A 216 -0.12 -5.82 -13.31
N ARG A 217 0.84 -5.47 -12.47
CA ARG A 217 1.06 -6.11 -11.16
C ARG A 217 1.31 -5.06 -10.08
N TYR A 218 0.86 -5.37 -8.87
CA TYR A 218 1.11 -4.53 -7.70
C TYR A 218 2.32 -5.02 -6.91
N ILE A 219 3.06 -4.07 -6.38
CA ILE A 219 4.14 -4.28 -5.41
C ILE A 219 3.80 -3.56 -4.11
N ASP A 220 4.53 -3.90 -3.05
CA ASP A 220 4.42 -3.28 -1.74
C ASP A 220 3.08 -3.52 -1.01
N TRP A 221 2.91 -4.76 -0.53
CA TRP A 221 1.64 -5.24 0.04
C TRP A 221 1.56 -5.07 1.57
N GLU A 222 2.38 -4.21 2.17
CA GLU A 222 2.50 -4.12 3.63
C GLU A 222 1.25 -3.57 4.34
N TRP A 223 0.39 -2.85 3.60
CA TRP A 223 -0.88 -2.30 4.08
C TRP A 223 -2.10 -3.17 3.73
N ALA A 224 -1.88 -4.30 3.07
CA ALA A 224 -2.95 -5.11 2.55
C ALA A 224 -3.71 -5.83 3.67
N VAL A 225 -5.05 -5.81 3.57
CA VAL A 225 -5.96 -6.36 4.57
C VAL A 225 -7.24 -6.87 3.91
N VAL A 226 -8.10 -7.55 4.67
CA VAL A 226 -9.49 -7.75 4.23
C VAL A 226 -10.30 -6.52 4.64
N GLY A 227 -10.85 -5.78 3.67
CA GLY A 227 -11.47 -4.48 3.92
C GLY A 227 -12.47 -4.03 2.85
N ASP A 228 -12.83 -2.75 2.93
CA ASP A 228 -13.73 -2.09 1.98
C ASP A 228 -12.97 -1.80 0.67
N PRO A 229 -13.44 -2.29 -0.49
CA PRO A 229 -12.78 -2.06 -1.79
C PRO A 229 -12.62 -0.57 -2.13
N ALA A 230 -13.46 0.31 -1.56
CA ALA A 230 -13.35 1.75 -1.80
C ALA A 230 -12.03 2.35 -1.30
N CYS A 231 -11.31 1.67 -0.40
CA CYS A 231 -9.99 2.08 0.07
C CYS A 231 -8.98 2.13 -1.08
N ASP A 232 -8.88 1.09 -1.90
CA ASP A 232 -7.95 1.06 -3.03
C ASP A 232 -8.33 2.08 -4.10
N ILE A 233 -9.63 2.24 -4.38
CA ILE A 233 -10.12 3.24 -5.35
C ILE A 233 -9.78 4.67 -4.91
N ALA A 234 -9.70 4.92 -3.60
CA ALA A 234 -9.31 6.23 -3.08
C ALA A 234 -7.83 6.59 -3.36
N MET A 235 -6.98 5.61 -3.73
CA MET A 235 -5.54 5.80 -3.95
C MET A 235 -5.14 6.06 -5.41
N ILE A 236 -6.07 5.90 -6.37
CA ILE A 236 -5.76 5.80 -7.81
C ILE A 236 -5.64 7.16 -8.51
N GLY A 237 -6.17 8.20 -7.88
CA GLY A 237 -6.10 9.56 -8.40
C GLY A 237 -6.64 10.53 -7.38
N TRP A 238 -5.81 11.49 -7.01
CA TRP A 238 -6.22 12.65 -6.24
C TRP A 238 -6.29 13.86 -7.16
N ASP A 239 -7.29 14.71 -6.93
CA ASP A 239 -7.45 15.99 -7.65
C ASP A 239 -6.51 17.07 -7.09
N ILE A 240 -5.30 16.64 -6.75
CA ILE A 240 -4.18 17.46 -6.31
C ILE A 240 -2.86 16.86 -6.79
N PRO A 241 -1.91 17.68 -7.23
CA PRO A 241 -0.60 17.18 -7.62
C PRO A 241 0.18 16.73 -6.37
N THR A 242 0.61 15.47 -6.32
CA THR A 242 1.59 15.00 -5.33
C THR A 242 2.75 14.32 -6.05
N HIS A 243 3.87 14.09 -5.35
CA HIS A 243 5.05 13.52 -6.01
C HIS A 243 4.98 12.00 -6.26
N TRP A 244 3.93 11.33 -5.76
CA TRP A 244 3.68 9.90 -5.99
C TRP A 244 2.34 9.62 -6.68
N GLN A 245 1.43 10.60 -6.73
CA GLN A 245 0.19 10.49 -7.49
C GLN A 245 0.42 10.90 -8.95
N MET A 246 -0.32 10.24 -9.83
CA MET A 246 -0.54 10.72 -11.18
C MET A 246 -1.77 11.63 -11.15
N GLU A 247 -1.76 12.71 -11.92
CA GLU A 247 -2.94 13.55 -12.11
C GLU A 247 -3.99 12.76 -12.93
N LEU A 248 -4.89 12.09 -12.21
CA LEU A 248 -6.04 11.38 -12.76
C LEU A 248 -7.30 12.01 -12.18
N THR A 249 -7.86 12.98 -12.90
CA THR A 249 -8.93 13.85 -12.40
C THR A 249 -10.13 13.87 -13.35
N GLY A 250 -11.26 14.36 -12.85
CA GLY A 250 -12.49 14.53 -13.63
C GLY A 250 -12.92 13.28 -14.39
N GLU A 251 -13.11 13.42 -15.70
CA GLU A 251 -13.60 12.37 -16.60
C GLU A 251 -12.73 11.12 -16.59
N ARG A 252 -11.41 11.24 -16.44
CA ARG A 252 -10.51 10.08 -16.51
C ARG A 252 -10.58 9.19 -15.27
N LEU A 253 -10.73 9.79 -14.08
CA LEU A 253 -10.99 9.02 -12.87
C LEU A 253 -12.36 8.36 -12.96
N GLU A 254 -13.34 9.06 -13.52
CA GLU A 254 -14.68 8.54 -13.74
C GLU A 254 -14.70 7.33 -14.69
N GLU A 255 -13.96 7.39 -15.80
CA GLU A 255 -13.75 6.27 -16.72
C GLU A 255 -13.21 5.03 -16.00
N PHE A 256 -12.22 5.21 -15.11
CA PHE A 256 -11.67 4.12 -14.31
C PHE A 256 -12.73 3.53 -13.36
N ILE A 257 -13.45 4.38 -12.62
CA ILE A 257 -14.44 3.91 -11.64
C ILE A 257 -15.59 3.19 -12.34
N GLU A 258 -16.06 3.68 -13.49
CA GLU A 258 -17.08 3.00 -14.30
C GLU A 258 -16.59 1.65 -14.84
N ALA A 259 -15.35 1.57 -15.34
CA ALA A 259 -14.77 0.31 -15.78
C ALA A 259 -14.66 -0.72 -14.63
N TYR A 260 -14.37 -0.26 -13.41
CA TYR A 260 -14.35 -1.10 -12.22
C TYR A 260 -15.78 -1.53 -11.79
N LEU A 261 -16.73 -0.60 -11.70
CA LEU A 261 -18.12 -0.86 -11.30
C LEU A 261 -18.86 -1.78 -12.27
N ALA A 262 -18.50 -1.77 -13.56
CA ALA A 262 -19.01 -2.72 -14.53
C ALA A 262 -18.65 -4.18 -14.20
N LEU A 263 -17.57 -4.41 -13.44
CA LEU A 263 -17.10 -5.74 -13.02
C LEU A 263 -17.52 -6.07 -11.59
N GLU A 264 -17.52 -5.07 -10.71
CA GLU A 264 -17.85 -5.18 -9.29
C GLU A 264 -18.89 -4.11 -8.89
N PRO A 265 -20.19 -4.34 -9.21
CA PRO A 265 -21.23 -3.34 -8.98
C PRO A 265 -21.44 -3.00 -7.50
N ASP A 266 -21.41 -1.70 -7.19
CA ASP A 266 -21.66 -1.17 -5.85
C ASP A 266 -22.06 0.31 -5.90
N ASP A 267 -23.36 0.59 -5.73
CA ASP A 267 -23.94 1.93 -5.81
C ASP A 267 -23.43 2.90 -4.72
N THR A 268 -22.80 2.37 -3.67
CA THR A 268 -22.27 3.15 -2.54
C THR A 268 -20.76 3.38 -2.61
N LEU A 269 -20.05 2.73 -3.56
CA LEU A 269 -18.59 2.76 -3.70
C LEU A 269 -18.06 4.20 -3.77
N ARG A 270 -18.65 5.03 -4.63
CA ARG A 270 -18.21 6.42 -4.88
C ARG A 270 -18.20 7.24 -3.58
N ARG A 271 -19.30 7.14 -2.82
CA ARG A 271 -19.45 7.85 -1.55
C ARG A 271 -18.46 7.35 -0.50
N ARG A 272 -18.25 6.03 -0.40
CA ARG A 272 -17.24 5.48 0.52
C ARG A 272 -15.82 5.88 0.11
N ARG A 273 -15.52 5.88 -1.19
CA ARG A 273 -14.23 6.30 -1.75
C ARG A 273 -13.91 7.74 -1.37
N ASP A 274 -14.89 8.65 -1.42
CA ASP A 274 -14.67 10.04 -1.02
C ASP A 274 -14.37 10.20 0.46
N VAL A 275 -14.95 9.35 1.31
CA VAL A 275 -14.65 9.31 2.75
C VAL A 275 -13.25 8.74 2.99
N TRP A 276 -12.87 7.67 2.30
CA TRP A 276 -11.51 7.12 2.32
C TRP A 276 -10.45 8.11 1.84
N MET A 277 -10.75 8.87 0.78
CA MET A 277 -9.83 9.89 0.27
C MET A 277 -9.59 10.97 1.32
N VAL A 278 -10.65 11.49 1.97
CA VAL A 278 -10.51 12.49 3.04
C VAL A 278 -9.73 11.91 4.24
N TYR A 279 -10.03 10.68 4.65
CA TYR A 279 -9.28 9.97 5.70
C TYR A 279 -7.79 9.92 5.36
N THR A 280 -7.46 9.47 4.15
CA THR A 280 -6.08 9.25 3.73
C THR A 280 -5.34 10.58 3.59
N MET A 281 -5.93 11.56 2.89
CA MET A 281 -5.36 12.90 2.78
C MET A 281 -5.08 13.53 4.14
N TYR A 282 -5.99 13.41 5.11
CA TYR A 282 -5.75 13.97 6.45
C TYR A 282 -4.56 13.33 7.16
N PHE A 283 -4.41 12.01 7.10
CA PHE A 283 -3.28 11.33 7.74
C PHE A 283 -1.98 11.46 6.95
N ASP A 284 -2.03 11.52 5.63
CA ASP A 284 -0.87 11.83 4.78
C ASP A 284 -0.39 13.26 5.04
N HIS A 285 -1.31 14.22 5.18
CA HIS A 285 -0.98 15.60 5.57
C HIS A 285 -0.17 15.66 6.87
N ILE A 286 -0.52 14.82 7.85
CA ILE A 286 0.21 14.71 9.13
C ILE A 286 1.53 13.96 8.93
N TYR A 287 1.50 12.84 8.23
CA TYR A 287 2.64 11.97 8.01
C TYR A 287 3.77 12.69 7.26
N HIS A 288 3.47 13.33 6.14
CA HIS A 288 4.48 14.01 5.33
C HIS A 288 5.13 15.18 6.07
N ARG A 289 4.44 15.76 7.07
CA ARG A 289 5.04 16.78 7.96
C ARG A 289 6.17 16.22 8.81
N THR A 290 6.16 14.93 9.15
CA THR A 290 7.29 14.28 9.85
C THR A 290 8.54 14.21 9.00
N GLN A 291 8.37 14.17 7.67
CA GLN A 291 9.45 13.99 6.71
C GLN A 291 10.04 15.30 6.18
N ILE A 292 9.39 16.46 6.41
CA ILE A 292 9.85 17.75 5.87
C ILE A 292 11.28 18.08 6.28
N ALA A 293 11.64 17.85 7.55
CA ALA A 293 12.97 18.22 8.05
C ALA A 293 14.10 17.39 7.41
N ALA A 294 13.81 16.16 6.98
CA ALA A 294 14.77 15.26 6.34
C ALA A 294 14.80 15.40 4.82
N ASP A 295 13.79 16.03 4.22
CA ASP A 295 13.65 16.17 2.77
C ASP A 295 14.40 17.39 2.23
N THR A 296 15.48 17.14 1.49
CA THR A 296 16.26 18.17 0.80
C THR A 296 15.68 18.57 -0.55
N THR A 297 14.67 17.85 -1.06
CA THR A 297 14.07 18.08 -2.38
C THR A 297 12.87 19.02 -2.35
N GLY A 298 12.29 19.27 -1.17
CA GLY A 298 11.10 20.09 -0.98
C GLY A 298 9.78 19.42 -1.40
N ARG A 299 9.82 18.17 -1.87
CA ARG A 299 8.66 17.39 -2.31
C ARG A 299 7.67 17.12 -1.18
N GLN A 300 8.18 16.90 0.04
CA GLN A 300 7.34 16.67 1.22
C GLN A 300 6.54 17.94 1.57
N LEU A 301 7.22 19.10 1.60
CA LEU A 301 6.56 20.38 1.86
C LEU A 301 5.52 20.71 0.78
N TYR A 302 5.88 20.54 -0.49
CA TYR A 302 4.95 20.75 -1.61
C TYR A 302 3.70 19.89 -1.44
N THR A 303 3.87 18.60 -1.13
CA THR A 303 2.73 17.70 -0.97
C THR A 303 1.83 18.11 0.20
N VAL A 304 2.43 18.47 1.34
CA VAL A 304 1.68 18.97 2.50
C VAL A 304 0.86 20.21 2.12
N GLN A 305 1.40 21.12 1.32
CA GLN A 305 0.68 22.31 0.86
C GLN A 305 -0.51 21.98 -0.05
N GLN A 306 -0.35 21.03 -0.98
CA GLN A 306 -1.42 20.63 -1.89
C GLN A 306 -2.56 19.94 -1.16
N ILE A 307 -2.24 18.99 -0.27
CA ILE A 307 -3.26 18.33 0.57
C ILE A 307 -3.95 19.33 1.49
N GLU A 308 -3.18 20.23 2.12
CA GLU A 308 -3.75 21.26 2.99
C GLU A 308 -4.71 22.17 2.25
N GLY A 309 -4.33 22.65 1.06
CA GLY A 309 -5.20 23.48 0.22
C GLY A 309 -6.54 22.81 -0.05
N TYR A 310 -6.52 21.55 -0.49
CA TYR A 310 -7.73 20.77 -0.74
C TYR A 310 -8.61 20.62 0.52
N LEU A 311 -8.02 20.25 1.65
CA LEU A 311 -8.76 20.06 2.89
C LEU A 311 -9.33 21.38 3.43
N VAL A 312 -8.62 22.50 3.24
CA VAL A 312 -9.08 23.84 3.64
C VAL A 312 -10.28 24.28 2.83
N GLU A 313 -10.14 24.26 1.50
CA GLU A 313 -11.23 24.62 0.57
C GLU A 313 -12.48 23.78 0.85
N ARG A 314 -12.30 22.48 1.15
CA ARG A 314 -13.44 21.58 1.37
C ARG A 314 -14.13 21.73 2.73
N PHE A 315 -13.41 22.10 3.79
CA PHE A 315 -13.94 22.00 5.17
C PHE A 315 -13.95 23.30 5.98
N LEU A 316 -13.20 24.32 5.55
CA LEU A 316 -13.06 25.60 6.26
C LEU A 316 -13.55 26.81 5.46
N GLU A 317 -13.71 26.69 4.15
CA GLU A 317 -14.30 27.70 3.25
C GLU A 317 -15.76 27.33 2.91
#